data_AF-A0A631PQJ3-F1
#
_entry.id   AF-A0A631PQJ3-F1
#
_cell.length_a   1.000
_cell.length_b   1.000
_cell.length_c   1.000
_cell.angle_alpha   90.00
_cell.angle_beta   90.00
_cell.angle_gamma   90.00
#
_symmetry.space_group_name_H-M   'P 1'
#
loop_
_entity.id
_entity.type
_entity.pdbx_description
1 polymer ?
#
loop_
_entity_poly.entity_id
_entity_poly.type
_entity_poly.pdbx_seq_one_letter_code
_entity_poly.pdbx_strand_id
1 'polypeptide(L)'
;NVIIFVILFLSSVSYCFADMKILKINQSHYMSPYNKEPGDRNLCNKWVLNASQIEKIFLLSDKYKEMSDTMTGFWLWFPCEITGELIYNKKKWHFSINAAATAEWSDGKETIYWGCSREKCDDMFILPYPGRSYIGGGGKLIW
;
A
#
# COMPACT_ATOMS: atom_id res chain seq x y z
N ASN A 1 -28.25 41.30 34.76
CA ASN A 1 -28.94 40.48 33.74
C ASN A 1 -28.07 40.44 32.50
N VAL A 2 -27.47 39.27 32.30
CA VAL A 2 -26.38 38.95 31.37
C VAL A 2 -27.00 38.23 30.18
N ILE A 3 -26.78 38.70 28.95
CA ILE A 3 -26.92 37.85 27.76
C ILE A 3 -25.81 38.22 26.77
N ILE A 4 -24.67 37.52 26.88
CA ILE A 4 -23.61 37.48 25.87
C ILE A 4 -24.00 36.38 24.89
N PHE A 5 -24.41 36.75 23.68
CA PHE A 5 -24.64 35.81 22.57
C PHE A 5 -23.29 35.36 22.00
N VAL A 6 -22.75 34.25 22.50
CA VAL A 6 -21.63 33.54 21.87
C VAL A 6 -22.21 32.69 20.74
N ILE A 7 -22.18 33.21 19.51
CA ILE A 7 -22.49 32.42 18.31
C ILE A 7 -21.29 31.50 18.06
N LEU A 8 -21.38 30.28 18.59
CA LEU A 8 -20.57 29.15 18.18
C LEU A 8 -20.89 28.82 16.72
N PHE A 9 -20.14 29.41 15.79
CA PHE A 9 -20.00 28.86 14.44
C PHE A 9 -19.25 27.52 14.58
N LEU A 10 -19.99 26.47 14.93
CA LEU A 10 -19.64 25.10 14.60
C LEU A 10 -19.68 25.00 13.08
N SER A 11 -18.60 25.44 12.43
CA SER A 11 -18.26 24.91 11.12
C SER A 11 -18.08 23.42 11.33
N SER A 12 -19.13 22.67 11.00
CA SER A 12 -19.02 21.25 10.72
C SER A 12 -18.07 21.15 9.53
N VAL A 13 -16.77 21.12 9.82
CA VAL A 13 -15.78 20.52 8.95
C VAL A 13 -16.22 19.07 8.92
N SER A 14 -17.12 18.76 7.98
CA SER A 14 -17.30 17.41 7.51
C SER A 14 -15.93 17.02 6.99
N TYR A 15 -15.11 16.44 7.87
CA TYR A 15 -14.04 15.57 7.47
C TYR A 15 -14.78 14.46 6.73
N CYS A 16 -14.95 14.66 5.42
CA CYS A 16 -15.32 13.62 4.50
C CYS A 16 -14.12 12.68 4.53
N PHE A 17 -14.06 11.84 5.58
CA PHE A 17 -13.18 10.71 5.59
C PHE A 17 -13.58 9.95 4.34
N ALA A 18 -12.69 10.00 3.36
CA ALA A 18 -12.87 9.28 2.13
C ALA A 18 -12.91 7.80 2.53
N ASP A 19 -14.12 7.24 2.53
CA ASP A 19 -14.36 5.90 3.02
C ASP A 19 -13.74 4.93 1.99
N MET A 20 -12.62 4.34 2.39
CA MET A 20 -11.99 3.27 1.63
C MET A 20 -12.60 1.96 2.07
N LYS A 21 -13.06 1.17 1.12
CA LYS A 21 -13.57 -0.18 1.41
C LYS A 21 -13.03 -1.17 0.40
N ILE A 22 -12.44 -2.23 0.90
CA ILE A 22 -12.00 -3.36 0.07
C ILE A 22 -13.21 -4.18 -0.35
N LEU A 23 -13.37 -4.38 -1.65
CA LEU A 23 -14.48 -5.12 -2.25
C LEU A 23 -14.08 -6.56 -2.57
N LYS A 24 -12.84 -6.75 -3.03
CA LYS A 24 -12.31 -8.04 -3.47
C LYS A 24 -10.82 -8.11 -3.23
N ILE A 25 -10.33 -9.28 -2.82
CA ILE A 25 -8.91 -9.61 -2.69
C ILE A 25 -8.69 -10.93 -3.42
N ASN A 26 -7.79 -10.93 -4.40
CA ASN A 26 -7.35 -12.15 -5.06
C ASN A 26 -6.19 -12.79 -4.28
N GLN A 27 -5.95 -14.07 -4.51
CA GLN A 27 -4.74 -14.72 -4.00
C GLN A 27 -3.49 -14.08 -4.61
N SER A 28 -2.39 -14.15 -3.86
CA SER A 28 -1.09 -13.73 -4.35
C SER A 28 -0.72 -14.50 -5.63
N HIS A 29 -0.12 -13.80 -6.57
CA HIS A 29 0.24 -14.32 -7.88
C HIS A 29 1.73 -14.10 -8.13
N TYR A 30 2.45 -15.20 -8.33
CA TYR A 30 3.87 -15.16 -8.68
C TYR A 30 4.05 -14.90 -10.17
N MET A 31 4.73 -13.81 -10.52
CA MET A 31 4.74 -13.26 -11.88
C MET A 31 5.99 -13.57 -12.70
N SER A 32 6.98 -14.28 -12.15
CA SER A 32 8.19 -14.61 -12.91
C SER A 32 8.08 -15.97 -13.61
N PRO A 33 8.16 -16.03 -14.95
CA PRO A 33 8.32 -17.28 -15.67
C PRO A 33 9.79 -17.76 -15.72
N TYR A 34 10.75 -16.87 -15.41
CA TYR A 34 12.19 -17.12 -15.62
C TYR A 34 12.98 -17.32 -14.31
N ASN A 35 12.55 -16.73 -13.20
CA ASN A 35 13.14 -16.98 -11.89
C ASN A 35 12.46 -18.19 -11.28
N LYS A 36 13.16 -19.32 -11.31
CA LYS A 36 12.71 -20.59 -10.75
C LYS A 36 13.17 -20.81 -9.32
N GLU A 37 13.63 -19.76 -8.62
CA GLU A 37 13.99 -19.87 -7.22
C GLU A 37 12.77 -20.39 -6.44
N PRO A 38 12.78 -21.65 -5.97
CA PRO A 38 11.59 -22.24 -5.37
C PRO A 38 11.19 -21.50 -4.09
N GLY A 39 12.14 -20.82 -3.45
CA GLY A 39 11.94 -19.98 -2.27
C GLY A 39 10.95 -18.84 -2.51
N ASP A 40 11.13 -18.04 -3.56
CA ASP A 40 10.30 -16.85 -3.80
C ASP A 40 8.87 -17.20 -4.15
N ARG A 41 8.67 -18.26 -4.96
CA ARG A 41 7.33 -18.77 -5.27
C ARG A 41 6.61 -19.24 -4.01
N ASN A 42 7.32 -19.94 -3.12
CA ASN A 42 6.75 -20.41 -1.86
C ASN A 42 6.42 -19.26 -0.91
N LEU A 43 7.27 -18.24 -0.82
CA LEU A 43 7.00 -17.03 -0.06
C LEU A 43 5.76 -16.31 -0.62
N CYS A 44 5.68 -16.15 -1.94
CA CYS A 44 4.55 -15.53 -2.60
C CYS A 44 3.23 -16.25 -2.29
N ASN A 45 3.18 -17.57 -2.48
CA ASN A 45 1.97 -18.37 -2.24
C ASN A 45 1.48 -18.32 -0.79
N LYS A 46 2.37 -18.04 0.17
CA LYS A 46 2.04 -17.92 1.61
C LYS A 46 1.71 -16.49 2.02
N TRP A 47 2.08 -15.51 1.21
CA TRP A 47 1.81 -14.11 1.49
C TRP A 47 0.33 -13.81 1.24
N VAL A 48 -0.37 -13.45 2.31
CA VAL A 48 -1.80 -13.19 2.32
C VAL A 48 -2.04 -11.90 3.09
N LEU A 49 -2.90 -11.04 2.55
CA LEU A 49 -3.36 -9.82 3.20
C LEU A 49 -4.87 -9.86 3.36
N ASN A 50 -5.35 -9.45 4.53
CA ASN A 50 -6.78 -9.21 4.75
C ASN A 50 -7.15 -7.75 4.45
N ALA A 51 -8.46 -7.46 4.40
CA ALA A 51 -8.96 -6.13 4.06
C ALA A 51 -8.41 -5.02 4.97
N SER A 52 -8.35 -5.26 6.29
CA SER A 52 -7.84 -4.28 7.25
C SER A 52 -6.35 -3.99 7.05
N GLN A 53 -5.55 -5.01 6.73
CA GLN A 53 -4.13 -4.81 6.38
C GLN A 53 -3.97 -3.98 5.11
N ILE A 54 -4.77 -4.25 4.08
CA ILE A 54 -4.73 -3.50 2.83
C ILE A 54 -5.14 -2.03 3.04
N GLU A 55 -6.21 -1.78 3.79
CA GLU A 55 -6.60 -0.42 4.17
C GLU A 55 -5.49 0.29 4.94
N LYS A 56 -4.87 -0.41 5.90
CA LYS A 56 -3.74 0.10 6.67
C LYS A 56 -2.53 0.41 5.79
N ILE A 57 -2.20 -0.42 4.79
CA ILE A 57 -1.15 -0.14 3.81
C ILE A 57 -1.43 1.20 3.14
N PHE A 58 -2.60 1.38 2.54
CA PHE A 58 -2.90 2.61 1.80
C PHE A 58 -2.98 3.85 2.69
N LEU A 59 -3.43 3.72 3.95
CA LEU A 59 -3.37 4.79 4.94
C LEU A 59 -1.94 5.15 5.36
N LEU A 60 -1.03 4.16 5.36
CA LEU A 60 0.37 4.34 5.71
C LEU A 60 1.27 4.69 4.53
N SER A 61 0.80 4.49 3.30
CA SER A 61 1.56 4.80 2.09
C SER A 61 1.53 6.28 1.75
N ASP A 62 2.60 6.72 1.10
CA ASP A 62 2.62 8.00 0.40
C ASP A 62 2.05 7.82 -1.01
N LYS A 63 1.30 8.83 -1.48
CA LYS A 63 0.60 8.82 -2.77
C LYS A 63 1.36 9.63 -3.81
N TYR A 64 1.52 9.09 -5.01
CA TYR A 64 2.21 9.72 -6.13
C TYR A 64 1.32 9.76 -7.38
N LYS A 65 1.36 10.89 -8.11
CA LYS A 65 0.60 11.09 -9.36
C LYS A 65 1.32 10.50 -10.58
N GLU A 66 2.64 10.46 -10.52
CA GLU A 66 3.50 9.88 -11.53
C GLU A 66 4.50 8.99 -10.82
N MET A 67 5.03 8.01 -11.53
CA MET A 67 6.12 7.19 -11.02
C MET A 67 7.35 8.10 -10.89
N SER A 68 7.62 8.59 -9.68
CA SER A 68 8.73 9.53 -9.45
C SER A 68 10.07 8.80 -9.43
N ASP A 69 11.17 9.55 -9.58
CA ASP A 69 12.53 8.99 -9.43
C ASP A 69 12.77 8.37 -8.04
N THR A 70 12.04 8.84 -7.02
CA THR A 70 12.03 8.24 -5.68
C THR A 70 11.34 6.88 -5.66
N MET A 71 10.36 6.68 -6.54
CA MET A 71 9.82 5.35 -6.78
C MET A 71 10.88 4.55 -7.58
N THR A 72 11.25 4.97 -8.80
CA THR A 72 12.11 4.21 -9.73
C THR A 72 13.50 3.84 -9.19
N GLY A 73 14.08 4.64 -8.28
CA GLY A 73 15.37 4.36 -7.65
C GLY A 73 15.35 3.25 -6.58
N PHE A 74 14.17 2.83 -6.10
CA PHE A 74 14.02 1.90 -4.96
C PHE A 74 13.05 0.73 -5.20
N TRP A 75 12.51 0.51 -6.42
CA TRP A 75 11.74 -0.72 -6.68
C TRP A 75 12.69 -1.91 -6.72
N LEU A 76 12.94 -2.49 -5.55
CA LEU A 76 13.21 -3.91 -5.43
C LEU A 76 11.94 -4.65 -5.88
N TRP A 77 11.62 -4.66 -7.17
CA TRP A 77 10.44 -5.37 -7.67
C TRP A 77 10.54 -6.84 -7.27
N PHE A 78 9.60 -7.31 -6.45
CA PHE A 78 9.49 -8.71 -6.12
C PHE A 78 8.48 -9.35 -7.07
N PRO A 79 8.74 -10.54 -7.63
CA PRO A 79 7.85 -11.20 -8.59
C PRO A 79 6.59 -11.80 -7.92
N CYS A 80 5.94 -11.07 -7.02
CA CYS A 80 4.72 -11.46 -6.33
C CYS A 80 3.79 -10.26 -6.12
N GLU A 81 2.52 -10.41 -6.50
CA GLU A 81 1.51 -9.38 -6.34
C GLU A 81 0.22 -9.93 -5.74
N ILE A 82 -0.48 -9.11 -4.96
CA ILE A 82 -1.88 -9.31 -4.57
C ILE A 82 -2.70 -8.23 -5.28
N THR A 83 -3.70 -8.67 -6.03
CA THR A 83 -4.61 -7.76 -6.75
C THR A 83 -6.01 -7.80 -6.17
N GLY A 84 -6.83 -6.80 -6.50
CA GLY A 84 -8.21 -6.80 -6.05
C GLY A 84 -8.97 -5.56 -6.48
N GLU A 85 -10.04 -5.27 -5.74
CA GLU A 85 -10.90 -4.13 -6.01
C GLU A 85 -11.21 -3.40 -4.72
N LEU A 86 -11.25 -2.07 -4.79
CA LEU A 86 -11.69 -1.21 -3.69
C LEU A 86 -12.59 -0.11 -4.20
N ILE A 87 -13.34 0.50 -3.29
CA ILE A 87 -14.03 1.77 -3.53
C ILE A 87 -13.40 2.84 -2.65
N TYR A 88 -13.16 4.02 -3.24
CA TYR A 88 -12.66 5.20 -2.54
C TYR A 88 -13.32 6.42 -3.17
N ASN A 89 -13.90 7.30 -2.35
CA ASN A 89 -14.67 8.46 -2.84
C ASN A 89 -15.74 8.09 -3.88
N LYS A 90 -16.49 7.02 -3.63
CA LYS A 90 -17.54 6.48 -4.53
C LYS A 90 -17.03 6.03 -5.91
N LYS A 91 -15.72 5.98 -6.11
CA LYS A 91 -15.08 5.49 -7.34
C LYS A 91 -14.48 4.11 -7.10
N LYS A 92 -14.76 3.18 -7.99
CA LYS A 92 -14.18 1.82 -7.97
C LYS A 92 -12.80 1.85 -8.60
N TRP A 93 -11.87 1.14 -7.98
CA TRP A 93 -10.49 1.00 -8.42
C TRP A 93 -10.11 -0.48 -8.44
N HIS A 94 -9.33 -0.87 -9.45
CA HIS A 94 -8.49 -2.05 -9.37
C HIS A 94 -7.23 -1.68 -8.60
N PHE A 95 -6.76 -2.54 -7.70
CA PHE A 95 -5.46 -2.36 -7.07
C PHE A 95 -4.53 -3.53 -7.39
N SER A 96 -3.24 -3.24 -7.49
CA SER A 96 -2.15 -4.21 -7.38
C SER A 96 -1.21 -3.78 -6.27
N ILE A 97 -0.86 -4.70 -5.37
CA ILE A 97 0.11 -4.52 -4.30
C ILE A 97 1.26 -5.49 -4.56
N ASN A 98 2.45 -4.95 -4.79
CA ASN A 98 3.66 -5.74 -4.91
C ASN A 98 4.19 -6.11 -3.52
N ALA A 99 4.75 -7.32 -3.39
CA ALA A 99 5.31 -7.78 -2.13
C ALA A 99 6.52 -6.96 -1.63
N ALA A 100 6.99 -6.01 -2.44
CA ALA A 100 8.06 -5.08 -2.13
C ALA A 100 7.59 -3.66 -1.74
N ALA A 101 6.52 -3.55 -0.96
CA ALA A 101 6.06 -2.30 -0.35
C ALA A 101 5.60 -1.18 -1.33
N THR A 102 5.24 -1.56 -2.56
CA THR A 102 4.66 -0.65 -3.55
C THR A 102 3.28 -1.14 -4.00
N ALA A 103 2.46 -0.22 -4.48
CA ALA A 103 1.15 -0.54 -5.00
C ALA A 103 0.69 0.49 -6.03
N GLU A 104 -0.35 0.13 -6.77
CA GLU A 104 -1.02 1.01 -7.71
C GLU A 104 -2.54 0.82 -7.62
N TRP A 105 -3.27 1.90 -7.87
CA TRP A 105 -4.70 1.87 -8.17
C TRP A 105 -4.91 2.30 -9.60
N SER A 106 -5.76 1.60 -10.35
CA SER A 106 -6.17 2.01 -11.69
C SER A 106 -7.67 1.84 -11.89
N ASP A 107 -8.30 2.77 -12.60
CA ASP A 107 -9.67 2.67 -13.09
C ASP A 107 -9.73 2.45 -14.63
N GLY A 108 -8.57 2.21 -15.25
CA GLY A 108 -8.40 2.13 -16.71
C GLY A 108 -8.25 3.48 -17.42
N LYS A 109 -8.40 4.61 -16.72
CA LYS A 109 -8.18 5.97 -17.25
C LYS A 109 -7.02 6.68 -16.57
N GLU A 110 -6.91 6.53 -15.26
CA GLU A 110 -5.82 7.06 -14.46
C GLU A 110 -5.22 5.98 -13.56
N THR A 111 -3.95 6.19 -13.22
CA THR A 111 -3.23 5.34 -12.28
C THR A 111 -2.68 6.21 -11.14
N ILE A 112 -2.86 5.73 -9.91
CA ILE A 112 -2.30 6.32 -8.71
C ILE A 112 -1.26 5.35 -8.18
N TYR A 113 -0.07 5.83 -7.89
CA TYR A 113 1.00 5.02 -7.34
C TYR A 113 1.15 5.25 -5.83
N TRP A 114 1.58 4.19 -5.13
CA TRP A 114 1.71 4.15 -3.69
C TRP A 114 3.03 3.48 -3.29
N GLY A 115 3.66 4.01 -2.25
CA GLY A 115 4.84 3.39 -1.62
C GLY A 115 4.74 3.49 -0.12
N CYS A 116 5.03 2.42 0.61
CA CYS A 116 5.11 2.46 2.08
C CYS A 116 6.55 2.33 2.60
N SER A 117 7.10 3.44 3.07
CA SER A 117 8.41 3.50 3.72
C SER A 117 8.35 3.48 5.25
N ARG A 118 7.15 3.42 5.84
CA ARG A 118 6.93 3.47 7.30
C ARG A 118 7.13 2.08 7.91
N GLU A 119 7.80 1.99 9.06
CA GLU A 119 8.08 0.71 9.78
C GLU A 119 6.81 -0.11 10.06
N LYS A 120 5.68 0.56 10.28
CA LYS A 120 4.38 -0.09 10.50
C LYS A 120 3.86 -0.89 9.30
N CYS A 121 4.53 -0.82 8.14
CA CYS A 121 4.23 -1.62 6.96
C CYS A 121 4.98 -2.95 6.90
N ASP A 122 6.01 -3.15 7.72
CA ASP A 122 7.02 -4.18 7.48
C ASP A 122 6.45 -5.59 7.54
N ASP A 123 5.61 -5.85 8.55
CA ASP A 123 4.94 -7.14 8.73
C ASP A 123 3.87 -7.45 7.66
N MET A 124 3.60 -6.51 6.75
CA MET A 124 2.64 -6.69 5.65
C MET A 124 3.31 -6.99 4.31
N PHE A 125 4.65 -6.95 4.21
CA PHE A 125 5.39 -7.17 2.97
C PHE A 125 6.45 -8.27 3.11
N ILE A 126 6.81 -8.91 1.99
CA ILE A 126 7.90 -9.90 1.97
C ILE A 126 9.25 -9.17 1.96
N LEU A 127 9.35 -8.10 1.16
CA LEU A 127 10.52 -7.23 1.08
C LEU A 127 10.12 -5.81 1.48
N PRO A 128 10.22 -5.44 2.76
CA PRO A 128 9.86 -4.10 3.20
C PRO A 128 10.86 -3.06 2.67
N TYR A 129 10.49 -1.78 2.74
CA TYR A 129 11.27 -0.68 2.16
C TYR A 129 12.75 -0.69 2.65
N PRO A 130 13.73 -0.82 1.73
CA PRO A 130 15.13 -1.04 2.09
C PRO A 130 15.84 0.22 2.60
N GLY A 131 15.29 1.41 2.32
CA GLY A 131 15.89 2.70 2.67
C GLY A 131 15.77 3.07 4.15
N ARG A 132 15.21 2.20 5.00
CA ARG A 132 15.38 2.31 6.45
C ARG A 132 16.70 1.63 6.82
N SER A 133 17.61 2.38 7.41
CA SER A 133 18.84 1.84 8.00
C SER A 133 18.48 0.61 8.85
N TYR A 134 18.99 -0.56 8.49
CA TYR A 134 18.94 -1.75 9.33
C TYR A 134 19.75 -1.47 10.60
N ILE A 135 19.14 -0.86 11.61
CA ILE A 135 19.73 -0.74 12.96
C ILE A 135 19.17 -1.91 13.78
N GLY A 136 19.66 -3.10 13.49
CA GLY A 136 19.15 -4.34 14.07
C GLY A 136 19.81 -5.57 13.48
N GLY A 137 21.09 -5.75 13.79
CA GLY A 137 21.83 -7.01 13.80
C GLY A 137 21.50 -8.08 12.75
N GLY A 138 22.37 -8.19 11.74
CA GLY A 138 22.78 -9.52 11.26
C GLY A 138 21.89 -10.22 10.23
N GLY A 139 21.29 -9.49 9.29
CA GLY A 139 20.74 -10.06 8.06
C GLY A 139 21.58 -9.65 6.86
N LYS A 140 22.65 -10.38 6.56
CA LYS A 140 23.42 -10.20 5.33
C LYS A 140 22.48 -10.47 4.15
N LEU A 141 22.08 -9.43 3.41
CA LEU A 141 21.60 -9.60 2.03
C LEU A 141 22.81 -10.04 1.22
N ILE A 142 22.98 -11.36 1.09
CA ILE A 142 23.98 -11.95 0.20
C ILE A 142 23.37 -11.89 -1.20
N TRP A 143 23.92 -11.02 -2.04
CA TRP A 143 23.83 -11.13 -3.50
C TRP A 143 24.64 -12.35 -3.96
#